data_AF-A0A2K2DQQ7-F1
#
_entry.id   AF-A0A2K2DQQ7-F1
#
_cell.length_a   1.000
_cell.length_b   1.000
_cell.length_c   1.000
_cell.angle_alpha   90.00
_cell.angle_beta   90.00
_cell.angle_gamma   90.00
#
_symmetry.space_group_name_H-M   'P 1'
#
loop_
_entity.id
_entity.type
_entity.pdbx_description
1 polymer ?
#
loop_
_entity_poly.entity_id
_entity_poly.type
_entity_poly.pdbx_seq_one_letter_code
_entity_poly.pdbx_strand_id
1 'polypeptide(L)'
;MHPPFATQTEEIKAMSKHCTSGVDFRISHERVILLDTQPVYSPSILIDMMRPDGSSTLPVLSGDPLPADLAHELMGIQLGVFLASVCNILLVVSEGINDFSMWDLMLTVDLLKNSIPDPSLLTSSSTQEKENKNDNQSGSEEFMADVCFVHARLREHDFSRSKLMFLRKILGEHFEPSSLSIGSTSTTPADTDSSVPSSMTVDELSSSQQDVFLLPLRAHDNSTKFEYGTYSSMLGMLRDQVLSRPPRPFSKNLSERDWLRSSAKIWDMVKKSPVISEYCKALQSSGLFRK
;
A
#
# COMPACT_ATOMS: atom_id res chain seq x y z
N MET A 1 -1.50 22.08 -15.84
CA MET A 1 -2.38 21.69 -14.71
C MET A 1 -1.47 21.38 -13.53
N HIS A 2 -1.70 21.97 -12.36
CA HIS A 2 -0.90 21.64 -11.18
C HIS A 2 -1.22 20.21 -10.70
N PRO A 3 -0.25 19.48 -10.12
CA PRO A 3 -0.52 18.17 -9.55
C PRO A 3 -1.59 18.27 -8.44
N PRO A 4 -2.44 17.25 -8.27
CA PRO A 4 -3.51 17.27 -7.27
C PRO A 4 -3.00 17.25 -5.82
N PHE A 5 -1.78 16.74 -5.64
CA PHE A 5 -1.03 16.71 -4.38
C PHE A 5 0.24 17.54 -4.50
N ALA A 6 0.74 18.04 -3.37
CA ALA A 6 2.02 18.74 -3.33
C ALA A 6 3.14 17.78 -3.77
N THR A 7 4.16 18.32 -4.45
CA THR A 7 5.34 17.56 -4.84
C THR A 7 6.57 18.25 -4.28
N GLN A 8 7.63 17.47 -3.98
CA GLN A 8 8.85 18.03 -3.42
C GLN A 8 9.43 19.14 -4.31
N THR A 9 9.62 20.32 -3.73
CA THR A 9 10.37 21.42 -4.34
C THR A 9 11.87 21.13 -4.30
N GLU A 10 12.66 21.84 -5.11
CA GLU A 10 14.13 21.72 -5.05
C GLU A 10 14.70 22.09 -3.67
N GLU A 11 14.05 23.02 -2.96
CA GLU A 11 14.41 23.37 -1.57
C GLU A 11 14.17 22.19 -0.62
N ILE A 12 13.00 21.56 -0.67
CA ILE A 12 12.67 20.39 0.17
C ILE A 12 13.65 19.25 -0.09
N LYS A 13 14.02 19.02 -1.37
CA LYS A 13 15.03 18.02 -1.74
C LYS A 13 16.41 18.37 -1.19
N ALA A 14 16.84 19.63 -1.31
CA ALA A 14 18.12 20.09 -0.79
C ALA A 14 18.22 19.98 0.74
N MET A 15 17.08 20.13 1.43
CA MET A 15 16.97 19.96 2.88
C MET A 15 16.73 18.50 3.31
N SER A 16 16.60 17.55 2.38
CA SER A 16 16.26 16.15 2.64
C SER A 16 14.99 15.99 3.51
N LYS A 17 13.96 16.80 3.25
CA LYS A 17 12.70 16.78 3.98
C LYS A 17 11.59 16.04 3.24
N HIS A 18 10.63 15.52 3.99
CA HIS A 18 9.37 15.04 3.43
C HIS A 18 8.50 16.22 2.95
N CYS A 19 7.61 15.94 2.00
CA CYS A 19 6.64 16.91 1.48
C CYS A 19 5.26 16.73 2.12
N THR A 20 4.82 15.48 2.28
CA THR A 20 3.52 15.11 2.84
C THR A 20 3.68 14.67 4.29
N SER A 21 2.86 15.21 5.19
CA SER A 21 2.76 14.81 6.60
C SER A 21 1.32 14.38 6.90
N GLY A 22 1.10 13.17 7.42
CA GLY A 22 -0.24 12.60 7.57
C GLY A 22 -0.83 12.02 6.28
N VAL A 23 -2.12 12.28 6.02
CA VAL A 23 -2.86 11.79 4.85
C VAL A 23 -3.64 12.95 4.24
N ASP A 24 -3.35 13.28 2.98
CA ASP A 24 -4.07 14.27 2.19
C ASP A 24 -5.22 13.62 1.41
N PHE A 25 -6.32 14.34 1.27
CA PHE A 25 -7.56 13.86 0.65
C PHE A 25 -7.95 14.70 -0.58
N ARG A 26 -8.27 14.04 -1.69
CA ARG A 26 -8.80 14.67 -2.91
C ARG A 26 -9.93 13.82 -3.51
N ILE A 27 -10.83 14.47 -4.22
CA ILE A 27 -11.86 13.81 -5.04
C ILE A 27 -11.74 14.32 -6.48
N SER A 28 -11.69 13.42 -7.45
CA SER A 28 -11.68 13.77 -8.87
C SER A 28 -13.08 14.17 -9.39
N HIS A 29 -13.14 14.75 -10.59
CA HIS A 29 -14.42 15.02 -11.26
C HIS A 29 -15.22 13.75 -11.58
N GLU A 30 -14.54 12.60 -11.69
CA GLU A 30 -15.12 11.27 -11.91
C GLU A 30 -15.48 10.58 -10.58
N ARG A 31 -15.47 11.32 -9.46
CA ARG A 31 -15.77 10.82 -8.11
C ARG A 31 -14.83 9.72 -7.62
N VAL A 32 -13.58 9.76 -8.06
CA VAL A 32 -12.51 8.91 -7.51
C VAL A 32 -11.92 9.60 -6.28
N ILE A 33 -11.96 8.93 -5.14
CA ILE A 33 -11.30 9.38 -3.91
C ILE A 33 -9.81 9.00 -4.00
N LEU A 34 -8.94 9.99 -3.78
CA LEU A 34 -7.50 9.83 -3.77
C LEU A 34 -6.96 10.19 -2.39
N LEU A 35 -6.13 9.31 -1.84
CA LEU A 35 -5.41 9.50 -0.59
C LEU A 35 -3.91 9.54 -0.91
N ASP A 36 -3.23 10.64 -0.59
CA ASP A 36 -1.77 10.74 -0.59
C ASP A 36 -1.28 10.70 0.85
N THR A 37 -0.22 9.95 1.12
CA THR A 37 0.23 9.73 2.49
C THR A 37 1.66 10.17 2.70
N GLN A 38 1.98 10.45 3.95
CA GLN A 38 3.36 10.60 4.37
C GLN A 38 4.17 9.34 3.99
N PRO A 39 5.46 9.49 3.65
CA PRO A 39 6.33 8.35 3.38
C PRO A 39 6.50 7.47 4.62
N VAL A 40 6.44 6.15 4.42
CA VAL A 40 6.88 5.18 5.42
C VAL A 40 8.41 5.11 5.43
N TYR A 41 9.00 4.66 6.55
CA TYR A 41 10.45 4.57 6.72
C TYR A 41 11.22 5.89 6.48
N SER A 42 10.58 7.05 6.65
CA SER A 42 11.17 8.35 6.37
C SER A 42 12.06 8.87 7.52
N PRO A 43 13.37 9.05 7.30
CA PRO A 43 14.25 9.62 8.33
C PRO A 43 13.84 11.04 8.72
N SER A 44 13.32 11.83 7.77
CA SER A 44 12.89 13.21 8.06
C SER A 44 11.66 13.27 8.98
N ILE A 45 10.75 12.29 8.90
CA ILE A 45 9.60 12.20 9.80
C ILE A 45 10.07 11.75 11.18
N LEU A 46 10.96 10.75 11.24
CA LEU A 46 11.56 10.29 12.49
C LEU A 46 12.27 11.43 13.24
N ILE A 47 13.05 12.25 12.53
CA ILE A 47 13.74 13.41 13.11
C ILE A 47 12.74 14.42 13.67
N ASP A 48 11.69 14.76 12.93
CA ASP A 48 10.69 15.73 13.36
C ASP A 48 9.88 15.24 14.58
N MET A 49 9.69 13.92 14.73
CA MET A 49 8.95 13.35 15.85
C MET A 49 9.80 12.97 17.07
N MET A 50 11.13 12.94 16.97
CA MET A 50 12.01 12.49 18.06
C MET A 50 12.27 13.61 19.08
N ARG A 51 11.93 13.37 20.34
CA ARG A 51 12.29 14.26 21.46
C ARG A 51 13.77 14.10 21.84
N PRO A 52 14.36 15.07 22.57
CA PRO A 52 15.75 14.99 23.03
C PRO A 52 16.07 13.76 23.90
N ASP A 53 15.07 13.15 24.55
CA ASP A 53 15.20 11.93 25.36
C ASP A 53 15.04 10.62 24.55
N GLY A 54 14.92 10.73 23.22
CA GLY A 54 14.71 9.63 22.29
C GLY A 54 13.27 9.12 22.23
N SER A 55 12.33 9.72 22.97
CA SER A 55 10.91 9.35 22.92
C SER A 55 10.17 10.01 21.75
N SER A 56 9.08 9.39 21.31
CA SER A 56 8.20 9.95 20.29
C SER A 56 7.34 11.10 20.82
N THR A 57 7.30 12.22 20.10
CA THR A 57 6.36 13.33 20.32
C THR A 57 4.89 12.92 20.20
N LEU A 58 4.60 11.89 19.40
CA LEU A 58 3.26 11.42 19.09
C LEU A 58 2.90 10.15 19.89
N PRO A 59 1.70 10.08 20.50
CA PRO A 59 1.19 8.86 21.11
C PRO A 59 0.66 7.92 20.03
N VAL A 60 1.48 6.93 19.63
CA VAL A 60 1.13 5.97 18.55
C VAL A 60 0.14 4.90 19.03
N LEU A 61 0.29 4.46 20.28
CA LEU A 61 -0.64 3.56 20.95
C LEU A 61 -1.29 4.25 22.14
N SER A 62 -2.39 3.69 22.64
CA SER A 62 -3.01 4.15 23.88
C SER A 62 -2.11 3.78 25.07
N GLY A 63 -1.23 4.68 25.49
CA GLY A 63 -0.29 4.43 26.59
C GLY A 63 0.88 5.40 26.65
N ASP A 64 1.96 4.96 27.30
CA ASP A 64 3.19 5.72 27.49
C ASP A 64 3.91 6.02 26.17
N PRO A 65 4.70 7.11 26.09
CA PRO A 65 5.46 7.44 24.90
C PRO A 65 6.49 6.36 24.59
N LEU A 66 6.40 5.81 23.38
CA LEU A 66 7.35 4.84 22.86
C LEU A 66 8.67 5.52 22.46
N PRO A 67 9.78 4.75 22.37
CA PRO A 67 10.97 5.16 21.62
C PRO A 67 10.59 5.64 20.21
N ALA A 68 11.24 6.70 19.73
CA ALA A 68 10.84 7.38 18.49
C ALA A 68 10.96 6.47 17.24
N ASP A 69 11.97 5.61 17.20
CA ASP A 69 12.20 4.60 16.17
C ASP A 69 11.08 3.54 16.14
N LEU A 70 10.72 2.98 17.29
CA LEU A 70 9.61 2.03 17.39
C LEU A 70 8.26 2.68 17.08
N ALA A 71 8.05 3.91 17.55
CA ALA A 71 6.86 4.69 17.24
C ALA A 71 6.73 4.91 15.73
N HIS A 72 7.82 5.26 15.06
CA HIS A 72 7.87 5.49 13.63
C HIS A 72 7.59 4.19 12.83
N GLU A 73 8.13 3.05 13.26
CA GLU A 73 7.81 1.72 12.70
C GLU A 73 6.30 1.43 12.77
N LEU A 74 5.72 1.59 13.97
CA LEU A 74 4.29 1.35 14.18
C LEU A 74 3.39 2.32 13.42
N MET A 75 3.81 3.57 13.24
CA MET A 75 3.07 4.53 12.42
C MET A 75 2.96 4.06 10.97
N GLY A 76 4.03 3.50 10.40
CA GLY A 76 4.00 2.92 9.05
C GLY A 76 3.03 1.74 8.96
N ILE A 77 3.04 0.85 9.95
CA ILE A 77 2.13 -0.29 10.04
C ILE A 77 0.67 0.17 10.18
N GLN A 78 0.38 1.09 11.10
CA GLN A 78 -0.97 1.61 11.32
C GLN A 78 -1.52 2.27 10.06
N LEU A 79 -0.69 3.05 9.35
CA LEU A 79 -1.04 3.68 8.09
C LEU A 79 -1.36 2.63 7.03
N GLY A 80 -0.52 1.59 6.87
CA GLY A 80 -0.74 0.50 5.93
C GLY A 80 -2.03 -0.28 6.23
N VAL A 81 -2.26 -0.67 7.48
CA VAL A 81 -3.49 -1.36 7.91
C VAL A 81 -4.73 -0.50 7.66
N PHE A 82 -4.66 0.80 7.97
CA PHE A 82 -5.75 1.74 7.70
C PHE A 82 -6.10 1.80 6.22
N LEU A 83 -5.11 2.07 5.36
CA LEU A 83 -5.33 2.20 3.91
C LEU A 83 -5.82 0.89 3.31
N ALA A 84 -5.23 -0.25 3.68
CA ALA A 84 -5.66 -1.57 3.23
C ALA A 84 -7.11 -1.90 3.66
N SER A 85 -7.62 -1.27 4.71
CA SER A 85 -8.99 -1.49 5.21
C SER A 85 -10.03 -0.57 4.57
N VAL A 86 -9.65 0.60 4.04
CA VAL A 86 -10.60 1.62 3.57
C VAL A 86 -10.52 1.93 2.07
N CYS A 87 -9.45 1.53 1.39
CA CYS A 87 -9.26 1.74 -0.04
C CYS A 87 -9.73 0.52 -0.85
N ASN A 88 -10.15 0.75 -2.09
CA ASN A 88 -10.39 -0.35 -3.04
C ASN A 88 -9.08 -0.85 -3.66
N ILE A 89 -8.16 0.08 -3.95
CA ILE A 89 -6.83 -0.20 -4.50
C ILE A 89 -5.80 0.54 -3.65
N LEU A 90 -4.72 -0.15 -3.27
CA LEU A 90 -3.58 0.41 -2.54
C LEU A 90 -2.33 0.35 -3.42
N LEU A 91 -1.83 1.51 -3.83
CA LEU A 91 -0.58 1.62 -4.57
C LEU A 91 0.60 1.64 -3.59
N VAL A 92 1.46 0.63 -3.68
CA VAL A 92 2.69 0.51 -2.90
C VAL A 92 3.85 0.94 -3.79
N VAL A 93 4.27 2.19 -3.64
CA VAL A 93 5.29 2.81 -4.50
C VAL A 93 6.66 2.72 -3.83
N SER A 94 7.64 2.14 -4.54
CA SER A 94 9.03 2.04 -4.10
C SER A 94 10.00 2.58 -5.16
N GLU A 95 11.22 2.91 -4.74
CA GLU A 95 12.30 3.29 -5.66
C GLU A 95 13.14 2.05 -6.00
N GLY A 96 13.27 1.75 -7.30
CA GLY A 96 14.00 0.57 -7.75
C GLY A 96 13.20 -0.74 -7.64
N ILE A 97 13.85 -1.86 -7.95
CA ILE A 97 13.23 -3.20 -8.00
C ILE A 97 13.41 -4.03 -6.73
N ASN A 98 14.25 -3.59 -5.78
CA ASN A 98 14.65 -4.39 -4.62
C ASN A 98 14.33 -3.64 -3.32
N ASP A 99 13.05 -3.47 -3.01
CA ASP A 99 12.59 -2.84 -1.77
C ASP A 99 11.87 -3.85 -0.88
N PHE A 100 12.66 -4.73 -0.28
CA PHE A 100 12.16 -5.78 0.62
C PHE A 100 11.48 -5.21 1.85
N SER A 101 11.91 -4.04 2.34
CA SER A 101 11.29 -3.39 3.50
C SER A 101 9.83 -3.03 3.23
N MET A 102 9.51 -2.55 2.03
CA MET A 102 8.12 -2.33 1.63
C MET A 102 7.33 -3.63 1.50
N TRP A 103 7.97 -4.73 1.11
CA TRP A 103 7.30 -6.03 1.03
C TRP A 103 7.01 -6.62 2.41
N ASP A 104 7.98 -6.56 3.31
CA ASP A 104 7.85 -6.95 4.73
C ASP A 104 6.77 -6.12 5.43
N LEU A 105 6.70 -4.81 5.14
CA LEU A 105 5.62 -3.96 5.61
C LEU A 105 4.26 -4.51 5.16
N MET A 106 4.12 -4.87 3.89
CA MET A 106 2.84 -5.37 3.37
C MET A 106 2.47 -6.75 3.93
N LEU A 107 3.44 -7.65 4.16
CA LEU A 107 3.19 -8.90 4.89
C LEU A 107 2.77 -8.63 6.35
N THR A 108 3.38 -7.64 6.99
CA THR A 108 3.01 -7.22 8.35
C THR A 108 1.61 -6.60 8.37
N VAL A 109 1.24 -5.83 7.36
CA VAL A 109 -0.11 -5.29 7.18
C VAL A 109 -1.12 -6.42 6.98
N ASP A 110 -0.84 -7.39 6.11
CA ASP A 110 -1.68 -8.58 5.89
C ASP A 110 -1.92 -9.34 7.21
N LEU A 111 -0.86 -9.57 7.98
CA LEU A 111 -0.94 -10.24 9.29
C LEU A 111 -1.79 -9.46 10.31
N LEU A 112 -1.63 -8.14 10.39
CA LEU A 112 -2.19 -7.32 11.48
C LEU A 112 -3.57 -6.76 11.16
N LYS A 113 -3.99 -6.79 9.89
CA LYS A 113 -5.31 -6.32 9.44
C LYS A 113 -6.45 -7.21 9.95
N ASN A 114 -6.17 -8.45 10.36
CA ASN A 114 -7.16 -9.48 10.66
C ASN A 114 -8.24 -9.15 11.72
N SER A 115 -8.07 -8.08 12.50
CA SER A 115 -9.07 -7.64 13.50
C SER A 115 -9.82 -6.37 13.09
N ILE A 116 -9.63 -5.90 11.86
CA ILE A 116 -10.26 -4.70 11.33
C ILE A 116 -11.40 -5.10 10.38
N PRO A 117 -12.65 -4.72 10.70
CA PRO A 117 -13.82 -5.14 9.93
C PRO A 117 -13.95 -4.33 8.63
N ASP A 118 -14.80 -4.83 7.73
CA ASP A 118 -15.25 -4.09 6.56
C ASP A 118 -15.92 -2.75 6.99
N PRO A 119 -15.50 -1.59 6.42
CA PRO A 119 -16.06 -0.28 6.73
C PRO A 119 -17.59 -0.19 6.58
N SER A 120 -18.17 -0.96 5.68
CA SER A 120 -19.60 -0.91 5.37
C SER A 120 -20.48 -1.47 6.48
N LEU A 121 -19.92 -2.30 7.35
CA LEU A 121 -20.59 -2.88 8.52
C LEU A 121 -20.74 -1.88 9.67
N LEU A 122 -20.00 -0.76 9.66
CA LEU A 122 -19.97 0.23 10.75
C LEU A 122 -21.06 1.31 10.65
N THR A 123 -21.87 1.29 9.59
CA THR A 123 -22.87 2.32 9.28
C THR A 123 -24.21 2.12 10.00
N SER A 124 -24.47 0.94 10.56
CA SER A 124 -25.78 0.54 11.11
C SER A 124 -26.14 1.10 12.50
N SER A 125 -25.41 2.09 13.01
CA SER A 125 -25.57 2.58 14.40
C SER A 125 -26.60 3.71 14.57
N SER A 126 -27.67 3.76 13.76
CA SER A 126 -28.70 4.80 13.95
C SER A 126 -30.17 4.37 13.91
N THR A 127 -30.51 3.09 13.77
CA THR A 127 -31.91 2.66 13.99
C THR A 127 -32.03 1.17 14.29
N GLN A 128 -32.69 0.91 15.44
CA GLN A 128 -33.32 -0.32 15.92
C GLN A 128 -32.58 -1.15 16.98
N GLU A 129 -33.20 -1.09 18.17
CA GLU A 129 -33.06 -1.98 19.32
C GLU A 129 -33.46 -3.42 18.96
N LYS A 130 -32.85 -4.36 19.69
CA LYS A 130 -33.35 -5.70 20.06
C LYS A 130 -34.20 -6.45 19.03
N GLU A 131 -33.62 -7.51 18.47
CA GLU A 131 -34.29 -8.82 18.50
C GLU A 131 -33.27 -9.96 18.29
N ASN A 132 -33.35 -10.95 19.19
CA ASN A 132 -32.60 -12.19 19.15
C ASN A 132 -32.84 -12.96 17.85
N LYS A 133 -31.79 -13.52 17.26
CA LYS A 133 -31.74 -14.96 16.92
C LYS A 133 -30.35 -15.40 16.49
N ASN A 134 -29.97 -16.55 17.04
CA ASN A 134 -28.90 -17.41 16.58
C ASN A 134 -28.93 -17.52 15.05
N ASP A 135 -27.82 -17.21 14.42
CA ASP A 135 -27.36 -17.93 13.25
C ASP A 135 -25.84 -17.96 13.29
N ASN A 136 -25.29 -19.16 13.10
CA ASN A 136 -23.90 -19.37 12.78
C ASN A 136 -23.57 -18.57 11.52
N GLN A 137 -23.10 -17.33 11.67
CA GLN A 137 -22.56 -16.57 10.55
C GLN A 137 -21.13 -17.03 10.28
N SER A 138 -21.07 -18.01 9.38
CA SER A 138 -19.99 -18.20 8.41
C SER A 138 -19.19 -16.92 8.17
N GLY A 139 -17.86 -17.04 8.30
CA GLY A 139 -16.84 -15.99 8.24
C GLY A 139 -17.27 -14.67 7.64
N SER A 140 -17.27 -13.61 8.45
CA SER A 140 -17.28 -12.24 7.94
C SER A 140 -16.11 -12.10 6.98
N GLU A 141 -16.39 -12.00 5.68
CA GLU A 141 -15.34 -11.77 4.70
C GLU A 141 -14.61 -10.49 5.07
N GLU A 142 -13.35 -10.67 5.41
CA GLU A 142 -12.48 -9.59 5.77
C GLU A 142 -12.10 -8.82 4.52
N PHE A 143 -12.70 -7.63 4.35
CA PHE A 143 -12.35 -6.74 3.24
C PHE A 143 -10.88 -6.33 3.33
N MET A 144 -10.15 -6.41 2.21
CA MET A 144 -8.80 -5.89 2.05
C MET A 144 -8.65 -5.26 0.67
N ALA A 145 -7.96 -4.13 0.58
CA ALA A 145 -7.68 -3.46 -0.67
C ALA A 145 -6.88 -4.35 -1.63
N ASP A 146 -7.09 -4.17 -2.94
CA ASP A 146 -6.22 -4.75 -3.94
C ASP A 146 -4.89 -4.01 -3.96
N VAL A 147 -3.81 -4.72 -3.64
CA VAL A 147 -2.47 -4.14 -3.53
C VAL A 147 -1.77 -4.17 -4.89
N CYS A 148 -1.19 -3.05 -5.28
CA CYS A 148 -0.46 -2.88 -6.54
C CYS A 148 0.93 -2.31 -6.26
N PHE A 149 2.00 -3.06 -6.56
CA PHE A 149 3.36 -2.58 -6.44
C PHE A 149 3.74 -1.70 -7.64
N VAL A 150 4.30 -0.53 -7.37
CA VAL A 150 4.81 0.39 -8.39
C VAL A 150 6.29 0.63 -8.12
N HIS A 151 7.14 -0.03 -8.89
CA HIS A 151 8.58 0.16 -8.84
C HIS A 151 8.95 1.36 -9.73
N ALA A 152 9.25 2.49 -9.10
CA ALA A 152 9.50 3.75 -9.77
C ALA A 152 11.01 4.06 -9.91
N ARG A 153 11.30 5.05 -10.76
CA ARG A 153 12.65 5.59 -11.03
C ARG A 153 13.64 4.55 -11.56
N LEU A 154 13.13 3.56 -12.29
CA LEU A 154 13.94 2.51 -12.90
C LEU A 154 14.85 3.05 -14.00
N ARG A 155 16.06 2.51 -14.08
CA ARG A 155 17.00 2.85 -15.16
C ARG A 155 16.88 1.80 -16.26
N GLU A 156 17.44 2.09 -17.43
CA GLU A 156 17.39 1.19 -18.61
C GLU A 156 17.81 -0.24 -18.27
N HIS A 157 18.93 -0.39 -17.57
CA HIS A 157 19.47 -1.69 -17.18
C HIS A 157 18.58 -2.49 -16.19
N ASP A 158 17.54 -1.89 -15.60
CA ASP A 158 16.58 -2.57 -14.72
C ASP A 158 15.47 -3.26 -15.50
N PHE A 159 15.26 -2.87 -16.76
CA PHE A 159 14.28 -3.47 -17.66
C PHE A 159 14.78 -4.71 -18.41
N SER A 160 15.97 -5.23 -18.05
CA SER A 160 16.43 -6.47 -18.67
C SER A 160 15.48 -7.61 -18.35
N ARG A 161 15.15 -8.44 -19.35
CA ARG A 161 14.22 -9.56 -19.21
C ARG A 161 14.53 -10.46 -18.01
N SER A 162 15.82 -10.71 -17.75
CA SER A 162 16.27 -11.54 -16.63
C SER A 162 15.93 -10.91 -15.28
N LYS A 163 16.15 -9.60 -15.10
CA LYS A 163 15.79 -8.89 -13.85
C LYS A 163 14.28 -8.86 -13.64
N LEU A 164 13.49 -8.61 -14.69
CA LEU A 164 12.03 -8.56 -14.58
C LEU A 164 11.45 -9.94 -14.23
N MET A 165 11.96 -11.01 -14.84
CA MET A 165 11.58 -12.39 -14.50
C MET A 165 11.97 -12.73 -13.07
N PHE A 166 13.16 -12.31 -12.62
CA PHE A 166 13.63 -12.54 -11.26
C PHE A 166 12.80 -11.80 -10.22
N LEU A 167 12.49 -10.52 -10.46
CA LEU A 167 11.61 -9.71 -9.63
C LEU A 167 10.26 -10.40 -9.42
N ARG A 168 9.64 -10.87 -10.50
CA ARG A 168 8.34 -11.58 -10.45
C ARG A 168 8.41 -12.86 -9.66
N LYS A 169 9.43 -13.67 -9.91
CA LYS A 169 9.64 -14.92 -9.19
C LYS A 169 9.76 -14.66 -7.69
N ILE A 170 10.60 -13.70 -7.29
CA ILE A 170 10.80 -13.39 -5.88
C ILE A 170 9.52 -12.82 -5.27
N LEU A 171 8.82 -11.91 -5.95
CA LEU A 171 7.55 -11.38 -5.45
C LEU A 171 6.52 -12.49 -5.21
N GLY A 172 6.37 -13.41 -6.15
CA GLY A 172 5.47 -14.56 -6.00
C GLY A 172 5.87 -15.46 -4.83
N GLU A 173 7.16 -15.76 -4.68
CA GLU A 173 7.67 -16.56 -3.55
C GLU A 173 7.52 -15.83 -2.20
N HIS A 174 7.70 -14.51 -2.18
CA HIS A 174 7.63 -13.68 -0.97
C HIS A 174 6.20 -13.52 -0.45
N PHE A 175 5.22 -13.47 -1.35
CA PHE A 175 3.80 -13.28 -1.02
C PHE A 175 2.97 -14.58 -1.08
N GLU A 176 3.57 -15.73 -1.41
CA GLU A 176 2.92 -17.04 -1.35
C GLU A 176 2.19 -17.33 -0.03
N PRO A 177 2.73 -17.02 1.17
CA PRO A 177 2.04 -17.30 2.42
C PRO A 177 0.94 -16.28 2.77
N SER A 178 0.82 -15.20 2.00
CA SER A 178 -0.06 -14.06 2.31
C SER A 178 -1.42 -14.18 1.64
N SER A 179 -2.41 -13.44 2.14
CA SER A 179 -3.71 -13.31 1.45
C SER A 179 -3.64 -12.40 0.22
N LEU A 180 -2.51 -11.70 0.03
CA LEU A 180 -2.25 -10.82 -1.09
C LEU A 180 -1.94 -11.66 -2.34
N SER A 181 -2.80 -11.60 -3.36
CA SER A 181 -2.64 -12.36 -4.61
C SER A 181 -1.59 -11.76 -5.55
N ILE A 182 -0.39 -11.43 -5.05
CA ILE A 182 0.66 -10.70 -5.78
C ILE A 182 1.47 -11.66 -6.64
N GLY A 183 1.66 -11.32 -7.91
CA GLY A 183 2.54 -12.09 -8.79
C GLY A 183 2.02 -13.49 -9.13
N SER A 184 0.75 -13.79 -8.84
CA SER A 184 0.10 -15.03 -9.27
C SER A 184 -0.17 -14.96 -10.77
N THR A 185 0.42 -15.88 -11.54
CA THR A 185 -0.01 -16.13 -12.91
C THR A 185 -1.31 -16.91 -12.85
N SER A 186 -2.46 -16.26 -13.03
CA SER A 186 -3.71 -16.96 -13.31
C SER A 186 -3.70 -17.49 -14.75
N THR A 187 -2.75 -18.37 -15.06
CA THR A 187 -2.82 -19.26 -16.21
C THR A 187 -3.27 -20.61 -15.67
N THR A 188 -4.53 -20.97 -15.95
CA THR A 188 -4.94 -22.36 -15.95
C THR A 188 -3.86 -23.20 -16.66
N PRO A 189 -3.46 -24.38 -16.13
CA PRO A 189 -2.57 -25.28 -16.84
C PRO A 189 -3.36 -25.90 -17.99
N ALA A 190 -3.54 -25.15 -19.05
CA ALA A 190 -3.82 -25.73 -20.35
C ALA A 190 -2.47 -26.21 -20.88
N ASP A 191 -2.31 -27.53 -20.90
CA ASP A 191 -1.25 -28.25 -21.62
C ASP A 191 -0.88 -27.48 -22.89
N THR A 192 0.26 -26.79 -22.86
CA THR A 192 0.84 -26.24 -24.07
C THR A 192 2.32 -26.51 -24.01
N ASP A 193 2.73 -27.36 -24.95
CA ASP A 193 4.08 -27.85 -25.17
C ASP A 193 5.16 -26.79 -24.98
N SER A 194 6.28 -27.29 -24.45
CA SER A 194 7.59 -26.68 -24.42
C SER A 194 7.99 -26.02 -25.75
N SER A 195 7.69 -24.73 -25.91
CA SER A 195 8.39 -23.82 -26.81
C SER A 195 7.92 -22.38 -26.58
N VAL A 196 8.42 -21.74 -25.51
CA VAL A 196 8.23 -20.29 -25.35
C VAL A 196 9.01 -19.59 -26.47
N PRO A 197 8.37 -18.85 -27.39
CA PRO A 197 9.10 -18.12 -28.41
C PRO A 197 9.94 -17.04 -27.74
N SER A 198 11.15 -16.82 -28.23
CA SER A 198 12.12 -15.84 -27.74
C SER A 198 11.63 -14.37 -27.82
N SER A 199 10.42 -14.12 -28.32
CA SER A 199 9.89 -12.84 -28.76
C SER A 199 8.65 -12.36 -27.97
N MET A 200 8.53 -12.70 -26.69
CA MET A 200 7.53 -12.05 -25.83
C MET A 200 7.97 -10.63 -25.49
N THR A 201 7.11 -9.66 -25.77
CA THR A 201 7.36 -8.23 -25.50
C THR A 201 7.10 -7.92 -24.02
N VAL A 202 7.70 -6.84 -23.50
CA VAL A 202 7.49 -6.45 -22.09
C VAL A 202 6.04 -6.04 -21.82
N ASP A 203 5.31 -5.64 -22.87
CA ASP A 203 3.86 -5.44 -22.82
C ASP A 203 3.11 -6.72 -22.46
N GLU A 204 3.47 -7.87 -23.02
CA GLU A 204 2.88 -9.18 -22.66
C GLU A 204 3.31 -9.67 -21.27
N LEU A 205 4.54 -9.33 -20.87
CA LEU A 205 4.96 -9.53 -19.49
C LEU A 205 4.12 -8.65 -18.55
N SER A 206 3.83 -7.40 -18.87
CA SER A 206 3.05 -6.48 -18.03
C SER A 206 1.55 -6.76 -18.01
N SER A 207 1.00 -7.37 -19.08
CA SER A 207 -0.44 -7.61 -19.20
C SER A 207 -0.94 -8.83 -18.42
N SER A 208 -0.04 -9.79 -18.14
CA SER A 208 -0.39 -11.05 -17.48
C SER A 208 -0.55 -10.96 -15.96
N GLN A 209 -0.12 -9.85 -15.33
CA GLN A 209 -0.20 -9.67 -13.87
C GLN A 209 -0.54 -8.21 -13.54
N GLN A 210 -1.76 -7.98 -13.07
CA GLN A 210 -2.35 -6.64 -12.89
C GLN A 210 -1.87 -5.91 -11.61
N ASP A 211 -0.92 -6.48 -10.86
CA ASP A 211 -0.55 -6.01 -9.52
C ASP A 211 0.90 -5.51 -9.42
N VAL A 212 1.69 -5.53 -10.50
CA VAL A 212 3.09 -5.08 -10.51
C VAL A 212 3.36 -4.16 -11.71
N PHE A 213 3.72 -2.92 -11.42
CA PHE A 213 3.97 -1.88 -12.40
C PHE A 213 5.39 -1.34 -12.29
N LEU A 214 5.95 -0.96 -13.44
CA LEU A 214 7.32 -0.50 -13.58
C LEU A 214 7.31 0.88 -14.20
N LEU A 215 7.93 1.86 -13.55
CA LEU A 215 8.02 3.23 -14.05
C LEU A 215 9.48 3.66 -14.20
N PRO A 216 9.92 4.08 -15.40
CA PRO A 216 11.28 4.52 -15.61
C PRO A 216 11.56 5.85 -14.88
N LEU A 217 12.83 6.16 -14.71
CA LEU A 217 13.26 7.48 -14.27
C LEU A 217 12.82 8.52 -15.30
N ARG A 218 12.08 9.53 -14.83
CA ARG A 218 11.65 10.64 -15.67
C ARG A 218 12.86 11.45 -16.14
N ALA A 219 13.19 11.34 -17.42
CA ALA A 219 14.20 12.18 -18.05
C ALA A 219 13.69 13.63 -18.21
N HIS A 220 14.60 14.59 -18.19
CA HIS A 220 14.28 16.02 -18.39
C HIS A 220 13.68 16.30 -19.76
N ASP A 221 14.07 15.50 -20.75
CA ASP A 221 13.49 15.50 -22.07
C ASP A 221 12.67 14.21 -22.20
N ASN A 222 11.35 14.32 -22.37
CA ASN A 222 10.42 13.18 -22.52
C ASN A 222 10.72 12.32 -23.78
N SER A 223 11.83 12.59 -24.46
CA SER A 223 12.30 12.02 -25.72
C SER A 223 13.12 10.74 -25.55
N THR A 224 13.65 10.45 -24.35
CA THR A 224 14.39 9.21 -24.08
C THR A 224 13.44 8.02 -24.19
N LYS A 225 13.40 7.45 -25.39
CA LYS A 225 12.68 6.21 -25.68
C LYS A 225 13.56 5.06 -25.21
N PHE A 226 13.08 4.34 -24.21
CA PHE A 226 13.57 3.00 -23.95
C PHE A 226 12.98 2.06 -25.01
N GLU A 227 13.59 0.90 -25.17
CA GLU A 227 13.00 -0.22 -25.94
C GLU A 227 11.53 -0.48 -25.52
N TYR A 228 11.20 -0.19 -24.26
CA TYR A 228 9.92 -0.47 -23.62
C TYR A 228 8.97 0.73 -23.52
N GLY A 229 9.32 1.88 -24.13
CA GLY A 229 8.45 3.06 -24.19
C GLY A 229 8.99 4.28 -23.43
N THR A 230 8.14 5.30 -23.30
CA THR A 230 8.45 6.54 -22.58
C THR A 230 7.79 6.55 -21.20
N TYR A 231 8.33 7.32 -20.26
CA TYR A 231 7.73 7.54 -18.94
C TYR A 231 6.24 7.90 -19.01
N SER A 232 5.86 8.83 -19.91
CA SER A 232 4.47 9.26 -20.05
C SER A 232 3.55 8.14 -20.57
N SER A 233 4.06 7.29 -21.45
CA SER A 233 3.29 6.15 -21.98
C SER A 233 3.03 5.12 -20.88
N MET A 234 4.08 4.73 -20.15
CA MET A 234 3.99 3.73 -19.08
C MET A 234 3.15 4.24 -17.90
N LEU A 235 3.26 5.51 -17.55
CA LEU A 235 2.39 6.15 -16.56
C LEU A 235 0.93 6.19 -17.01
N GLY A 236 0.68 6.45 -18.29
CA GLY A 236 -0.66 6.38 -18.90
C GLY A 236 -1.25 4.98 -18.79
N MET A 237 -0.47 3.94 -19.11
CA MET A 237 -0.89 2.54 -18.97
C MET A 237 -1.22 2.18 -17.53
N LEU A 238 -0.35 2.53 -16.57
CA LEU A 238 -0.61 2.35 -15.14
C LEU A 238 -1.94 3.00 -14.73
N ARG A 239 -2.16 4.27 -15.11
CA ARG A 239 -3.40 4.99 -14.79
C ARG A 239 -4.60 4.26 -15.36
N ASP A 240 -4.55 3.91 -16.64
CA ASP A 240 -5.69 3.30 -17.33
C ASP A 240 -5.99 1.90 -16.77
N GLN A 241 -4.97 1.12 -16.41
CA GLN A 241 -5.13 -0.18 -15.74
C GLN A 241 -5.71 -0.05 -14.33
N VAL A 242 -5.23 0.90 -13.52
CA VAL A 242 -5.77 1.15 -12.17
C VAL A 242 -7.22 1.63 -12.21
N LEU A 243 -7.56 2.54 -13.12
CA LEU A 243 -8.92 3.10 -13.22
C LEU A 243 -9.93 2.17 -13.90
N SER A 244 -9.47 1.25 -14.75
CA SER A 244 -10.34 0.26 -15.41
C SER A 244 -10.59 -0.99 -14.57
N ARG A 245 -9.79 -1.22 -13.51
CA ARG A 245 -9.96 -2.35 -12.61
C ARG A 245 -11.32 -2.25 -11.90
N PRO A 246 -12.12 -3.33 -11.87
CA PRO A 246 -13.34 -3.33 -11.07
C PRO A 246 -12.96 -3.09 -9.60
N PRO A 247 -13.50 -2.06 -8.94
CA PRO A 247 -13.15 -1.78 -7.55
C PRO A 247 -13.59 -2.96 -6.69
N ARG A 248 -12.71 -3.43 -5.81
CA ARG A 248 -13.07 -4.45 -4.82
C ARG A 248 -14.23 -3.92 -3.97
N PRO A 249 -15.43 -4.54 -4.03
CA PRO A 249 -16.59 -3.99 -3.37
C PRO A 249 -16.51 -4.24 -1.87
N PHE A 250 -17.03 -3.29 -1.10
CA PHE A 250 -17.39 -3.56 0.30
C PHE A 250 -18.62 -4.49 0.34
N SER A 251 -18.80 -5.17 1.47
CA SER A 251 -19.93 -6.07 1.74
C SER A 251 -21.29 -5.38 1.55
N LYS A 252 -21.37 -4.08 1.82
CA LYS A 252 -22.54 -3.24 1.55
C LYS A 252 -22.11 -1.96 0.83
N ASN A 253 -22.98 -1.47 -0.05
CA ASN A 253 -22.76 -0.20 -0.73
C ASN A 253 -22.65 0.95 0.28
N LEU A 254 -21.62 1.78 0.12
CA LEU A 254 -21.39 2.97 0.93
C LEU A 254 -21.52 4.23 0.10
N SER A 255 -22.17 5.25 0.66
CA SER A 255 -22.02 6.62 0.16
C SER A 255 -20.65 7.16 0.54
N GLU A 256 -20.11 8.13 -0.20
CA GLU A 256 -18.83 8.80 0.14
C GLU A 256 -18.83 9.36 1.57
N ARG A 257 -19.98 9.85 2.03
CA ARG A 257 -20.17 10.37 3.39
C ARG A 257 -20.11 9.26 4.45
N ASP A 258 -20.73 8.13 4.16
CA ASP A 258 -20.72 6.99 5.08
C ASP A 258 -19.35 6.31 5.09
N TRP A 259 -18.69 6.22 3.94
CA TRP A 259 -17.29 5.81 3.83
C TRP A 259 -16.41 6.68 4.73
N LEU A 260 -16.51 8.02 4.65
CA LEU A 260 -15.69 8.91 5.47
C LEU A 260 -15.90 8.70 6.98
N ARG A 261 -17.15 8.51 7.41
CA ARG A 261 -17.49 8.22 8.82
C ARG A 261 -16.94 6.86 9.26
N SER A 262 -17.10 5.84 8.42
CA SER A 262 -16.57 4.51 8.69
C SER A 262 -15.05 4.52 8.74
N SER A 263 -14.37 5.22 7.82
CA SER A 263 -12.91 5.37 7.83
C SER A 263 -12.41 6.00 9.13
N ALA A 264 -13.10 7.02 9.66
CA ALA A 264 -12.75 7.60 10.97
C ALA A 264 -12.86 6.56 12.11
N LYS A 265 -13.92 5.74 12.11
CA LYS A 265 -14.08 4.65 13.09
C LYS A 265 -12.99 3.58 12.94
N ILE A 266 -12.66 3.20 11.71
CA ILE A 266 -11.59 2.24 11.40
C ILE A 266 -10.25 2.78 11.93
N TRP A 267 -9.94 4.06 11.71
CA TRP A 267 -8.71 4.66 12.25
C TRP A 267 -8.65 4.60 13.79
N ASP A 268 -9.77 4.84 14.47
CA ASP A 268 -9.83 4.69 15.93
C ASP A 268 -9.65 3.24 16.38
N MET A 269 -10.13 2.27 15.62
CA MET A 269 -9.90 0.84 15.87
C MET A 269 -8.44 0.47 15.66
N VAL A 270 -7.79 0.95 14.60
CA VAL A 270 -6.37 0.72 14.32
C VAL A 270 -5.48 1.23 15.46
N LYS A 271 -5.69 2.46 15.92
CA LYS A 271 -4.92 3.04 17.05
C LYS A 271 -5.09 2.27 18.37
N LYS A 272 -6.23 1.59 18.54
CA LYS A 272 -6.59 0.83 19.75
C LYS A 272 -6.45 -0.68 19.54
N SER A 273 -5.86 -1.11 18.43
CA SER A 273 -5.80 -2.53 18.06
C SER A 273 -4.95 -3.31 19.08
N PRO A 274 -5.53 -4.32 19.77
CA PRO A 274 -4.77 -5.15 20.69
C PRO A 274 -3.69 -5.96 19.96
N VAL A 275 -3.94 -6.40 18.74
CA VAL A 275 -2.99 -7.17 17.92
C VAL A 275 -1.77 -6.32 17.56
N ILE A 276 -1.96 -5.05 17.17
CA ILE A 276 -0.83 -4.12 16.92
C ILE A 276 -0.07 -3.85 18.22
N SER A 277 -0.75 -3.75 19.36
CA SER A 277 -0.10 -3.59 20.67
C SER A 277 0.73 -4.81 21.07
N GLU A 278 0.25 -6.03 20.78
CA GLU A 278 1.01 -7.27 21.00
C GLU A 278 2.23 -7.36 20.08
N TYR A 279 2.08 -6.98 18.81
CA TYR A 279 3.19 -6.88 17.87
C TYR A 279 4.26 -5.88 18.34
N CYS A 280 3.85 -4.71 18.83
CA CYS A 280 4.75 -3.73 19.46
C CYS A 280 5.55 -4.37 20.61
N LYS A 281 4.90 -5.13 21.50
CA LYS A 281 5.57 -5.81 22.62
C LYS A 281 6.55 -6.87 22.11
N ALA A 282 6.20 -7.60 21.06
CA ALA A 282 7.08 -8.58 20.43
C ALA A 282 8.35 -7.91 19.88
N LEU A 283 8.22 -6.78 19.17
CA LEU A 283 9.36 -5.98 18.69
C LEU A 283 10.26 -5.45 19.82
N GLN A 284 9.67 -5.05 20.95
CA GLN A 284 10.47 -4.64 22.12
C GLN A 284 11.22 -5.83 22.74
N SER A 285 10.58 -7.00 22.77
CA SER A 285 11.17 -8.21 23.35
C SER A 285 12.33 -8.76 22.52
N SER A 286 12.29 -8.59 21.19
CA SER A 286 13.31 -9.10 20.25
C SER A 286 14.67 -8.42 20.40
N GLY A 287 14.73 -7.26 21.06
CA GLY A 287 15.96 -6.50 21.26
C GLY A 287 16.27 -5.49 20.16
N LEU A 288 15.46 -5.43 19.10
CA LEU A 288 15.66 -4.50 17.97
C LEU A 288 15.52 -3.02 18.38
N PHE A 289 14.72 -2.73 19.41
CA PHE A 289 14.39 -1.37 19.85
C PHE A 289 14.74 -1.14 21.34
N ARG A 290 15.74 -1.85 21.88
CA ARG A 290 16.21 -1.62 23.26
C ARG A 290 17.12 -0.39 23.32
N LYS A 291 16.92 0.43 24.36
CA LYS A 291 17.86 1.49 24.76
C LYS A 291 19.17 0.90 25.27
#